data_AF-A0A5C6L7B4-F1
#
_entry.id   AF-A0A5C6L7B4-F1
#
_cell.length_a   1.000
_cell.length_b   1.000
_cell.length_c   1.000
_cell.angle_alpha   90.00
_cell.angle_beta   90.00
_cell.angle_gamma   90.00
#
_symmetry.space_group_name_H-M   'P 1'
#
loop_
_entity.id
_entity.type
_entity.pdbx_description
1 polymer ?
#
loop_
_entity_poly.entity_id
_entity_poly.type
_entity_poly.pdbx_seq_one_letter_code
_entity_poly.pdbx_strand_id
1 'polypeptide(L)'
;MQKKQVDKKKYMRKLYPWLLGMILGIMPCIVSASENDSIKVESLLQKAARLPADSCRILFFAQNLLGVPYVANTLDGTDEERLVVHLDKVDCTTLVETVLALSLADKYGKSDFESYKKALLCIRYRNGKQAGYVSRLHYFSDWIKDNEQKGIVHERTGELGLAVSQILNLDFMSTHSDNYHRLKNNPSMISQMIEIERKWKNVPVSYIPKTSLNVSSEELDIKNGDIIAITTNIKGLDVVHTGFACWVDGKLHLLHASSVMKKVILDSQTLFEYSKNKKAHTGVRVISFSSLKP
;
A
#
# COMPACT_ATOMS: atom_id res chain seq x y z
N MET A 1 -83.88 -12.17 -8.12
CA MET A 1 -83.82 -13.62 -7.83
C MET A 1 -82.38 -14.11 -7.99
N GLN A 2 -81.86 -14.69 -6.90
CA GLN A 2 -80.72 -15.61 -6.77
C GLN A 2 -79.37 -15.27 -7.44
N LYS A 3 -78.46 -14.70 -6.64
CA LYS A 3 -77.00 -14.88 -6.79
C LYS A 3 -76.65 -16.34 -6.50
N LYS A 4 -76.16 -17.09 -7.50
CA LYS A 4 -75.48 -18.37 -7.27
C LYS A 4 -73.97 -18.14 -7.13
N GLN A 5 -73.50 -18.58 -5.98
CA GLN A 5 -72.14 -18.63 -5.49
C GLN A 5 -71.32 -19.60 -6.35
N VAL A 6 -70.22 -19.13 -6.93
CA VAL A 6 -69.23 -19.99 -7.61
C VAL A 6 -67.98 -20.06 -6.74
N ASP A 7 -67.59 -21.32 -6.51
CA ASP A 7 -66.50 -21.86 -5.72
C ASP A 7 -65.18 -21.06 -5.71
N LYS A 8 -64.78 -20.58 -4.53
CA LYS A 8 -63.41 -20.09 -4.25
C LYS A 8 -62.48 -21.30 -4.03
N LYS A 9 -62.21 -22.08 -5.07
CA LYS A 9 -61.17 -23.13 -5.02
C LYS A 9 -60.55 -23.38 -6.40
N LYS A 10 -60.04 -22.33 -7.05
CA LYS A 10 -59.17 -22.50 -8.23
C LYS A 10 -58.21 -21.34 -8.50
N TYR A 11 -57.57 -20.81 -7.46
CA TYR A 11 -56.42 -19.89 -7.62
C TYR A 11 -55.36 -20.18 -6.55
N MET A 12 -54.77 -21.36 -6.60
CA MET A 12 -53.48 -21.64 -5.98
C MET A 12 -52.73 -22.63 -6.86
N ARG A 13 -52.00 -22.10 -7.85
CA ARG A 13 -50.83 -22.72 -8.49
C ARG A 13 -50.40 -21.84 -9.65
N LYS A 14 -49.45 -20.96 -9.38
CA LYS A 14 -48.29 -20.70 -10.24
C LYS A 14 -47.26 -19.99 -9.35
N LEU A 15 -46.43 -20.84 -8.75
CA LEU A 15 -45.20 -20.43 -8.08
C LEU A 15 -44.36 -19.62 -9.05
N TYR A 16 -43.80 -18.51 -8.54
CA TYR A 16 -42.67 -17.79 -9.09
C TYR A 16 -41.49 -18.74 -9.35
N PRO A 17 -40.83 -18.67 -10.51
CA PRO A 17 -39.46 -19.14 -10.63
C PRO A 17 -38.58 -18.10 -11.35
N TRP A 18 -38.50 -16.88 -10.82
CA TRP A 18 -37.49 -15.90 -11.24
C TRP A 18 -36.86 -15.26 -10.00
N LEU A 19 -36.21 -16.11 -9.21
CA LEU A 19 -35.14 -15.74 -8.29
C LEU A 19 -33.95 -16.60 -8.69
N LEU A 20 -33.38 -16.29 -9.87
CA LEU A 20 -32.04 -16.74 -10.21
C LEU A 20 -31.13 -16.03 -9.21
N GLY A 21 -30.67 -16.77 -8.20
CA GLY A 21 -29.63 -16.28 -7.30
C GLY A 21 -28.42 -15.91 -8.13
N MET A 22 -28.11 -14.61 -8.21
CA MET A 22 -26.74 -14.17 -8.46
C MET A 22 -25.92 -14.64 -7.26
N ILE A 23 -25.42 -15.87 -7.34
CA ILE A 23 -24.22 -16.23 -6.60
C ILE A 23 -23.16 -15.30 -7.17
N LEU A 24 -22.92 -14.18 -6.49
CA LEU A 24 -21.68 -13.41 -6.61
C LEU A 24 -20.57 -14.40 -6.25
N GLY A 25 -20.10 -15.14 -7.25
CA GLY A 25 -18.93 -15.98 -7.12
C GLY A 25 -17.79 -15.06 -6.74
N ILE A 26 -17.35 -15.14 -5.50
CA ILE A 26 -16.10 -14.51 -5.07
C ILE A 26 -15.04 -15.17 -5.95
N MET A 27 -14.56 -14.46 -6.98
CA MET A 27 -13.42 -14.96 -7.74
C MET A 27 -12.29 -15.21 -6.75
N PRO A 28 -11.76 -16.44 -6.67
CA PRO A 28 -10.73 -16.75 -5.70
C PRO A 28 -9.50 -15.89 -5.98
N CYS A 29 -8.96 -15.28 -4.94
CA CYS A 29 -7.67 -14.59 -5.01
C CYS A 29 -6.59 -15.61 -5.38
N ILE A 30 -5.88 -15.36 -6.48
CA ILE A 30 -4.75 -16.19 -6.88
C ILE A 30 -3.51 -15.68 -6.16
N VAL A 31 -2.84 -16.55 -5.41
CA VAL A 31 -1.68 -16.23 -4.58
C VAL A 31 -0.45 -16.96 -5.11
N SER A 32 0.70 -16.28 -5.10
CA SER A 32 2.03 -16.87 -5.34
C SER A 32 2.92 -16.63 -4.13
N ALA A 33 3.30 -17.69 -3.41
CA ALA A 33 4.16 -17.63 -2.23
C ALA A 33 4.97 -18.92 -2.08
N SER A 34 6.15 -18.86 -1.48
CA SER A 34 6.93 -20.05 -1.10
C SER A 34 6.64 -20.50 0.34
N GLU A 35 6.95 -21.75 0.67
CA GLU A 35 6.89 -22.28 2.04
C GLU A 35 7.84 -21.52 3.00
N ASN A 36 8.99 -21.06 2.49
CA ASN A 36 9.91 -20.23 3.27
C ASN A 36 9.31 -18.88 3.63
N ASP A 37 8.47 -18.30 2.76
CA ASP A 37 7.76 -17.05 3.06
C ASP A 37 6.77 -17.24 4.20
N SER A 38 5.99 -18.33 4.19
CA SER A 38 5.05 -18.61 5.27
C SER A 38 5.75 -18.84 6.61
N ILE A 39 6.81 -19.65 6.64
CA ILE A 39 7.61 -19.90 7.86
C ILE A 39 8.19 -18.59 8.40
N LYS A 40 8.72 -17.72 7.53
CA LYS A 40 9.31 -16.45 7.95
C LYS A 40 8.25 -15.49 8.49
N VAL A 41 7.09 -15.39 7.85
CA VAL A 41 5.96 -14.57 8.35
C VAL A 41 5.55 -15.03 9.74
N GLU A 42 5.25 -16.31 9.92
CA GLU A 42 4.76 -16.85 11.19
C GLU A 42 5.82 -16.71 12.29
N SER A 43 7.10 -16.94 11.97
CA SER A 43 8.21 -16.70 12.89
C SER A 43 8.30 -15.25 13.34
N LEU A 44 8.14 -14.28 12.42
CA LEU A 44 8.18 -12.86 12.75
C LEU A 44 6.99 -12.45 13.63
N LEU A 45 5.79 -12.92 13.32
CA LEU A 45 4.59 -12.62 14.11
C LEU A 45 4.67 -13.24 15.52
N GLN A 46 5.18 -14.47 15.65
CA GLN A 46 5.40 -15.09 16.96
C GLN A 46 6.44 -14.35 17.81
N LYS A 47 7.50 -13.81 17.18
CA LYS A 47 8.49 -12.98 17.87
C LYS A 47 7.87 -11.64 18.30
N ALA A 48 7.10 -11.01 17.42
CA ALA A 48 6.42 -9.75 17.73
C ALA A 48 5.46 -9.91 18.92
N ALA A 49 4.68 -10.99 18.98
CA ALA A 49 3.74 -11.25 20.08
C ALA A 49 4.38 -11.25 21.49
N ARG A 50 5.71 -11.39 21.59
CA ARG A 50 6.48 -11.39 22.85
C ARG A 50 7.09 -10.04 23.20
N LEU A 51 7.02 -9.05 22.31
CA LEU A 51 7.57 -7.72 22.56
C LEU A 51 6.72 -6.96 23.59
N PRO A 52 7.33 -6.04 24.36
CA PRO A 52 6.60 -5.08 25.18
C PRO A 52 5.52 -4.33 24.40
N ALA A 53 4.46 -3.91 25.10
CA ALA A 53 3.29 -3.27 24.48
C ALA A 53 3.63 -1.92 23.81
N ASP A 54 4.61 -1.20 24.34
CA ASP A 54 5.10 0.10 23.88
C ASP A 54 6.16 0.01 22.76
N SER A 55 6.53 -1.21 22.33
CA SER A 55 7.48 -1.40 21.24
C SER A 55 6.94 -0.91 19.90
N CYS A 56 7.77 -0.19 19.12
CA CYS A 56 7.43 0.19 17.75
C CYS A 56 7.45 -1.04 16.81
N ARG A 57 6.27 -1.63 16.57
CA ARG A 57 6.09 -2.84 15.75
C ARG A 57 6.56 -2.67 14.32
N ILE A 58 6.29 -1.50 13.73
CA ILE A 58 6.72 -1.17 12.37
C ILE A 58 8.24 -1.27 12.24
N LEU A 59 9.00 -0.61 13.12
CA LEU A 59 10.46 -0.68 13.08
C LEU A 59 10.98 -2.07 13.43
N PHE A 60 10.35 -2.79 14.36
CA PHE A 60 10.74 -4.18 14.64
C PHE A 60 10.68 -5.04 13.37
N PHE A 61 9.56 -5.03 12.65
CA PHE A 61 9.43 -5.82 11.43
C PHE A 61 10.37 -5.33 10.32
N ALA A 62 10.49 -4.02 10.13
CA ALA A 62 11.40 -3.44 9.14
C ALA A 62 12.87 -3.81 9.40
N GLN A 63 13.30 -3.77 10.66
CA GLN A 63 14.67 -4.15 11.07
C GLN A 63 14.96 -5.63 10.85
N ASN A 64 13.96 -6.50 11.04
CA ASN A 64 14.09 -7.94 10.73
C ASN A 64 14.20 -8.25 9.23
N LEU A 65 14.01 -7.25 8.36
CA LEU A 65 14.22 -7.35 6.92
C LEU A 65 15.54 -6.70 6.46
N LEU A 66 16.35 -6.15 7.36
CA LEU A 66 17.68 -5.64 7.02
C LEU A 66 18.51 -6.73 6.32
N GLY A 67 19.19 -6.35 5.24
CA GLY A 67 19.99 -7.26 4.42
C GLY A 67 19.21 -8.03 3.35
N VAL A 68 17.87 -8.04 3.37
CA VAL A 68 17.07 -8.66 2.30
C VAL A 68 17.40 -7.98 0.96
N PRO A 69 17.74 -8.74 -0.11
CA PRO A 69 18.06 -8.21 -1.43
C PRO A 69 17.01 -7.28 -2.02
N TYR A 70 17.48 -6.23 -2.69
CA TYR A 70 16.64 -5.37 -3.53
C TYR A 70 16.44 -6.03 -4.89
N VAL A 71 15.18 -6.25 -5.29
CA VAL A 71 14.82 -6.74 -6.62
C VAL A 71 13.61 -5.95 -7.12
N ALA A 72 13.73 -5.34 -8.30
CA ALA A 72 12.63 -4.63 -8.95
C ALA A 72 11.66 -5.61 -9.64
N ASN A 73 10.42 -5.19 -9.86
CA ASN A 73 9.40 -5.90 -10.65
C ASN A 73 9.09 -7.32 -10.13
N THR A 74 9.24 -7.55 -8.83
CA THR A 74 8.99 -8.87 -8.21
C THR A 74 7.53 -9.32 -8.32
N LEU A 75 6.62 -8.38 -8.52
CA LEU A 75 5.18 -8.64 -8.65
C LEU A 75 4.73 -8.93 -10.09
N ASP A 76 5.60 -8.75 -11.08
CA ASP A 76 5.26 -8.80 -12.52
C ASP A 76 5.82 -10.05 -13.22
N GLY A 77 6.08 -11.12 -12.47
CA GLY A 77 6.62 -12.37 -13.00
C GLY A 77 5.68 -13.15 -13.91
N THR A 78 4.40 -12.81 -13.98
CA THR A 78 3.38 -13.44 -14.84
C THR A 78 2.44 -12.42 -15.47
N ASP A 79 1.82 -12.77 -16.60
CA ASP A 79 0.87 -11.90 -17.30
C ASP A 79 -0.49 -11.77 -16.57
N GLU A 80 -0.78 -12.69 -15.66
CA GLU A 80 -1.96 -12.65 -14.78
C GLU A 80 -1.63 -11.92 -13.47
N GLU A 81 -2.54 -11.05 -13.00
CA GLU A 81 -2.37 -10.39 -11.71
C GLU A 81 -2.67 -11.34 -10.55
N ARG A 82 -1.73 -11.44 -9.61
CA ARG A 82 -1.77 -12.37 -8.47
C ARG A 82 -1.23 -11.70 -7.22
N LEU A 83 -1.72 -12.09 -6.04
CA LEU A 83 -1.11 -11.71 -4.78
C LEU A 83 0.23 -12.44 -4.62
N VAL A 84 1.32 -11.80 -5.04
CA VAL A 84 2.68 -12.30 -4.87
C VAL A 84 3.23 -11.93 -3.50
N VAL A 85 3.74 -12.91 -2.76
CA VAL A 85 4.40 -12.73 -1.46
C VAL A 85 5.88 -13.07 -1.60
N HIS A 86 6.74 -12.13 -1.21
CA HIS A 86 8.18 -12.33 -1.07
C HIS A 86 8.68 -11.65 0.20
N LEU A 87 9.40 -12.38 1.05
CA LEU A 87 10.15 -11.84 2.19
C LEU A 87 11.67 -12.02 2.03
N ASP A 88 12.10 -12.68 0.96
CA ASP A 88 13.49 -12.94 0.57
C ASP A 88 14.03 -11.92 -0.45
N LYS A 89 13.15 -11.12 -1.06
CA LYS A 89 13.47 -10.04 -1.98
C LYS A 89 12.35 -9.00 -1.99
N VAL A 90 12.73 -7.74 -2.01
CA VAL A 90 11.78 -6.62 -1.98
C VAL A 90 12.28 -5.45 -2.83
N ASP A 91 11.38 -4.59 -3.25
CA ASP A 91 11.67 -3.21 -3.63
C ASP A 91 11.20 -2.25 -2.51
N CYS A 92 11.22 -0.94 -2.76
CA CYS A 92 10.86 0.04 -1.75
C CYS A 92 9.39 -0.06 -1.32
N THR A 93 8.47 -0.22 -2.27
CA THR A 93 7.03 -0.31 -1.99
C THR A 93 6.68 -1.63 -1.32
N THR A 94 7.15 -2.76 -1.87
CA THR A 94 6.87 -4.09 -1.32
C THR A 94 7.46 -4.28 0.07
N LEU A 95 8.60 -3.65 0.41
CA LEU A 95 9.08 -3.58 1.79
C LEU A 95 8.06 -2.93 2.72
N VAL A 96 7.52 -1.77 2.33
CA VAL A 96 6.53 -1.04 3.14
C VAL A 96 5.25 -1.88 3.30
N GLU A 97 4.75 -2.45 2.21
CA GLU A 97 3.56 -3.30 2.23
C GLU A 97 3.74 -4.55 3.10
N THR A 98 4.89 -5.23 3.02
CA THR A 98 5.21 -6.40 3.84
C THR A 98 5.23 -6.05 5.33
N VAL A 99 5.89 -4.95 5.70
CA VAL A 99 5.97 -4.50 7.10
C VAL A 99 4.60 -4.09 7.64
N LEU A 100 3.78 -3.42 6.82
CA LEU A 100 2.41 -3.06 7.22
C LEU A 100 1.51 -4.28 7.33
N ALA A 101 1.61 -5.25 6.43
CA ALA A 101 0.83 -6.48 6.51
C ALA A 101 1.16 -7.29 7.77
N LEU A 102 2.46 -7.38 8.12
CA LEU A 102 2.90 -7.97 9.39
C LEU A 102 2.36 -7.19 10.60
N SER A 103 2.46 -5.87 10.57
CA SER A 103 1.99 -5.00 11.66
C SER A 103 0.48 -5.06 11.86
N LEU A 104 -0.29 -5.19 10.77
CA LEU A 104 -1.74 -5.33 10.81
C LEU A 104 -2.14 -6.70 11.36
N ALA A 105 -1.48 -7.77 10.95
CA ALA A 105 -1.71 -9.10 11.51
C ALA A 105 -1.38 -9.15 13.01
N ASP A 106 -0.23 -8.62 13.43
CA ASP A 106 0.19 -8.51 14.85
C ASP A 106 -0.82 -7.70 15.67
N LYS A 107 -1.26 -6.55 15.16
CA LYS A 107 -2.25 -5.70 15.83
C LYS A 107 -3.58 -6.39 16.07
N TYR A 108 -3.98 -7.32 15.21
CA TYR A 108 -5.19 -8.13 15.39
C TYR A 108 -4.95 -9.45 16.16
N GLY A 109 -3.77 -9.62 16.77
CA GLY A 109 -3.40 -10.81 17.53
C GLY A 109 -3.31 -12.07 16.67
N LYS A 110 -3.02 -11.91 15.37
CA LYS A 110 -2.88 -13.02 14.42
C LYS A 110 -1.41 -13.36 14.24
N SER A 111 -1.12 -14.65 14.12
CA SER A 111 0.23 -15.19 13.96
C SER A 111 0.37 -16.14 12.78
N ASP A 112 -0.69 -16.29 11.98
CA ASP A 112 -0.77 -17.21 10.85
C ASP A 112 -0.54 -16.52 9.49
N PHE A 113 -0.03 -17.28 8.52
CA PHE A 113 0.25 -16.78 7.18
C PHE A 113 -1.00 -16.30 6.41
N GLU A 114 -2.18 -16.91 6.65
CA GLU A 114 -3.43 -16.50 5.99
C GLU A 114 -3.87 -15.09 6.38
N SER A 115 -3.74 -14.74 7.66
CA SER A 115 -4.02 -13.40 8.15
C SER A 115 -3.07 -12.36 7.54
N TYR A 116 -1.78 -12.69 7.39
CA TYR A 116 -0.83 -11.84 6.68
C TYR A 116 -1.21 -11.64 5.21
N LYS A 117 -1.58 -12.71 4.48
CA LYS A 117 -2.00 -12.59 3.08
C LYS A 117 -3.24 -11.71 2.92
N LYS A 118 -4.22 -11.85 3.82
CA LYS A 118 -5.41 -10.98 3.83
C LYS A 118 -5.03 -9.52 4.05
N ALA A 119 -4.13 -9.25 5.01
CA ALA A 119 -3.63 -7.90 5.25
C ALA A 119 -2.91 -7.33 4.02
N LEU A 120 -2.00 -8.10 3.40
CA LEU A 120 -1.26 -7.67 2.22
C LEU A 120 -2.19 -7.39 1.03
N LEU A 121 -3.18 -8.26 0.80
CA LEU A 121 -4.19 -8.06 -0.23
C LEU A 121 -5.02 -6.80 0.02
N CYS A 122 -5.44 -6.59 1.26
CA CYS A 122 -6.12 -5.37 1.66
C CYS A 122 -5.25 -4.15 1.38
N ILE A 123 -3.95 -4.19 1.66
CA ILE A 123 -3.04 -3.05 1.49
C ILE A 123 -2.76 -2.72 0.02
N ARG A 124 -2.39 -3.74 -0.77
CA ARG A 124 -1.83 -3.58 -2.12
C ARG A 124 -2.87 -3.27 -3.19
N TYR A 125 -4.09 -3.75 -2.99
CA TYR A 125 -5.15 -3.63 -3.99
C TYR A 125 -6.22 -2.65 -3.55
N ARG A 126 -6.75 -1.92 -4.52
CA ARG A 126 -7.83 -0.94 -4.34
C ARG A 126 -9.03 -1.60 -3.70
N ASN A 127 -9.55 -1.01 -2.62
CA ASN A 127 -10.62 -1.58 -1.78
C ASN A 127 -10.35 -3.01 -1.28
N GLY A 128 -9.09 -3.45 -1.25
CA GLY A 128 -8.71 -4.82 -0.92
C GLY A 128 -9.24 -5.87 -1.92
N LYS A 129 -9.36 -5.53 -3.20
CA LYS A 129 -9.86 -6.46 -4.23
C LYS A 129 -8.86 -6.61 -5.38
N GLN A 130 -8.31 -7.82 -5.53
CA GLN A 130 -7.51 -8.21 -6.68
C GLN A 130 -8.44 -8.44 -7.88
N ALA A 131 -8.44 -7.51 -8.84
CA ALA A 131 -9.31 -7.48 -10.01
C ALA A 131 -8.51 -7.02 -11.25
N GLY A 132 -7.40 -7.71 -11.51
CA GLY A 132 -6.47 -7.41 -12.60
C GLY A 132 -5.41 -6.36 -12.25
N TYR A 133 -4.46 -6.15 -13.16
CA TYR A 133 -3.27 -5.30 -12.94
C TYR A 133 -3.61 -3.88 -12.47
N VAL A 134 -4.67 -3.29 -13.04
CA VAL A 134 -5.07 -1.91 -12.74
C VAL A 134 -5.74 -1.79 -11.36
N SER A 135 -6.12 -2.91 -10.72
CA SER A 135 -6.61 -2.90 -9.33
C SER A 135 -5.49 -2.75 -8.30
N ARG A 136 -4.23 -3.01 -8.68
CA ARG A 136 -3.05 -2.74 -7.85
C ARG A 136 -2.82 -1.23 -7.74
N LEU A 137 -2.44 -0.77 -6.55
CA LEU A 137 -2.23 0.65 -6.26
C LEU A 137 -0.81 1.06 -6.68
N HIS A 138 -0.64 1.48 -7.94
CA HIS A 138 0.69 1.77 -8.51
C HIS A 138 1.23 3.16 -8.16
N TYR A 139 0.37 4.19 -8.09
CA TYR A 139 0.76 5.53 -7.63
C TYR A 139 0.68 5.58 -6.11
N PHE A 140 1.73 6.06 -5.45
CA PHE A 140 1.80 6.02 -4.00
C PHE A 140 0.75 6.93 -3.34
N SER A 141 0.35 8.03 -3.98
CA SER A 141 -0.76 8.87 -3.49
C SER A 141 -2.10 8.14 -3.56
N ASP A 142 -2.33 7.35 -4.61
CA ASP A 142 -3.50 6.48 -4.71
C ASP A 142 -3.46 5.38 -3.64
N TRP A 143 -2.26 4.83 -3.39
CA TRP A 143 -2.01 3.89 -2.30
C TRP A 143 -2.31 4.50 -0.93
N ILE A 144 -1.84 5.71 -0.63
CA ILE A 144 -2.09 6.40 0.65
C ILE A 144 -3.59 6.62 0.82
N LYS A 145 -4.25 7.22 -0.18
CA LYS A 145 -5.67 7.56 -0.12
C LYS A 145 -6.56 6.34 0.08
N ASP A 146 -6.31 5.26 -0.65
CA ASP A 146 -7.08 4.01 -0.50
C ASP A 146 -6.83 3.37 0.87
N ASN A 147 -5.58 3.34 1.34
CA ASN A 147 -5.25 2.78 2.66
C ASN A 147 -5.73 3.63 3.84
N GLU A 148 -5.86 4.94 3.68
CA GLU A 148 -6.52 5.81 4.66
C GLU A 148 -8.03 5.55 4.72
N GLN A 149 -8.68 5.40 3.55
CA GLN A 149 -10.11 5.03 3.49
C GLN A 149 -10.39 3.65 4.12
N LYS A 150 -9.43 2.72 4.02
CA LYS A 150 -9.49 1.41 4.68
C LYS A 150 -9.09 1.48 6.17
N GLY A 151 -8.72 2.64 6.69
CA GLY A 151 -8.29 2.84 8.08
C GLY A 151 -6.94 2.21 8.45
N ILE A 152 -6.13 1.80 7.46
CA ILE A 152 -4.83 1.11 7.65
C ILE A 152 -3.67 2.08 7.85
N VAL A 153 -3.78 3.28 7.30
CA VAL A 153 -2.82 4.35 7.53
C VAL A 153 -3.55 5.66 7.81
N HIS A 154 -2.80 6.65 8.28
CA HIS A 154 -3.27 8.02 8.41
C HIS A 154 -2.19 8.95 7.86
N GLU A 155 -2.51 9.78 6.87
CA GLU A 155 -1.57 10.77 6.37
C GLU A 155 -1.47 11.95 7.34
N ARG A 156 -0.36 12.00 8.07
CA ARG A 156 -0.09 13.06 9.06
C ARG A 156 0.51 14.32 8.46
N THR A 157 0.97 14.28 7.21
CA THR A 157 1.75 15.36 6.60
C THR A 157 1.16 16.75 6.82
N GLY A 158 -0.15 16.92 6.60
CA GLY A 158 -0.82 18.22 6.74
C GLY A 158 -0.97 18.72 8.19
N GLU A 159 -0.70 17.88 9.16
CA GLU A 159 -0.75 18.19 10.61
C GLU A 159 0.59 18.72 11.13
N LEU A 160 1.67 18.54 10.36
CA LEU A 160 3.03 18.88 10.77
C LEU A 160 3.33 20.35 10.44
N GLY A 161 3.99 21.05 11.37
CA GLY A 161 4.20 22.50 11.28
C GLY A 161 5.04 22.97 10.09
N LEU A 162 5.83 22.09 9.48
CA LEU A 162 6.71 22.37 8.34
C LEU A 162 6.10 22.01 6.98
N ALA A 163 4.83 21.59 6.96
CA ALA A 163 4.16 21.18 5.75
C ALA A 163 3.75 22.36 4.87
N VAL A 164 3.88 22.18 3.55
CA VAL A 164 3.39 23.11 2.53
C VAL A 164 2.55 22.33 1.52
N SER A 165 1.72 23.04 0.75
CA SER A 165 0.86 22.43 -0.26
C SER A 165 1.54 22.35 -1.63
N GLN A 166 1.24 21.29 -2.38
CA GLN A 166 1.54 21.16 -3.81
C GLN A 166 0.31 20.62 -4.55
N ILE A 167 0.25 20.86 -5.85
CA ILE A 167 -0.81 20.33 -6.72
C ILE A 167 -0.29 19.12 -7.49
N LEU A 168 -0.90 17.96 -7.27
CA LEU A 168 -0.63 16.77 -8.06
C LEU A 168 -1.39 16.78 -9.39
N ASN A 169 -0.72 16.24 -10.40
CA ASN A 169 -1.26 15.89 -11.71
C ASN A 169 -0.56 14.61 -12.15
N LEU A 170 -1.25 13.47 -12.04
CA LEU A 170 -0.67 12.17 -12.38
C LEU A 170 -1.06 11.80 -13.80
N ASP A 171 -0.08 11.37 -14.59
CA ASP A 171 -0.24 10.88 -15.96
C ASP A 171 0.93 9.99 -16.43
N PHE A 172 1.90 9.67 -15.55
CA PHE A 172 3.17 9.05 -15.95
C PHE A 172 3.01 7.67 -16.60
N MET A 173 2.23 6.77 -15.99
CA MET A 173 2.05 5.41 -16.49
C MET A 173 1.31 5.38 -17.83
N SER A 174 0.25 6.16 -18.02
CA SER A 174 -0.45 6.19 -19.31
C SER A 174 0.39 6.84 -20.42
N THR A 175 1.12 7.91 -20.11
CA THR A 175 1.99 8.61 -21.07
C THR A 175 3.29 7.86 -21.39
N HIS A 176 3.70 6.91 -20.53
CA HIS A 176 4.88 6.07 -20.71
C HIS A 176 4.54 4.58 -20.67
N SER A 177 3.38 4.20 -21.23
CA SER A 177 2.87 2.82 -21.17
C SER A 177 3.82 1.77 -21.74
N ASP A 178 4.68 2.14 -22.69
CA ASP A 178 5.73 1.26 -23.25
C ASP A 178 6.77 0.79 -22.23
N ASN A 179 6.93 1.49 -21.11
CA ASN A 179 7.86 1.11 -20.03
C ASN A 179 7.30 -0.01 -19.14
N TYR A 180 6.03 -0.35 -19.26
CA TYR A 180 5.35 -1.33 -18.41
C TYR A 180 4.88 -2.50 -19.25
N HIS A 181 5.48 -3.68 -19.07
CA HIS A 181 5.13 -4.89 -19.83
C HIS A 181 3.62 -5.17 -19.88
N ARG A 182 2.91 -4.93 -18.76
CA ARG A 182 1.46 -5.15 -18.65
C ARG A 182 0.60 -4.10 -19.38
N LEU A 183 1.12 -2.89 -19.59
CA LEU A 183 0.40 -1.81 -20.28
C LEU A 183 0.76 -1.72 -21.77
N LYS A 184 1.99 -2.07 -22.11
CA LYS A 184 2.48 -2.04 -23.48
C LYS A 184 1.55 -2.84 -24.40
N ASN A 185 1.12 -2.22 -25.49
CA ASN A 185 0.17 -2.79 -26.45
C ASN A 185 -1.18 -3.22 -25.84
N ASN A 186 -1.59 -2.66 -24.70
CA ASN A 186 -2.88 -2.97 -24.07
C ASN A 186 -3.75 -1.70 -23.89
N PRO A 187 -4.45 -1.25 -24.95
CA PRO A 187 -5.24 -0.02 -24.92
C PRO A 187 -6.33 -0.01 -23.83
N SER A 188 -6.89 -1.18 -23.50
CA SER A 188 -7.92 -1.29 -22.44
C SER A 188 -7.34 -0.98 -21.06
N MET A 189 -6.19 -1.55 -20.70
CA MET A 189 -5.53 -1.26 -19.43
C MET A 189 -5.02 0.18 -19.37
N ILE A 190 -4.47 0.70 -20.48
CA ILE A 190 -4.07 2.12 -20.58
C ILE A 190 -5.28 3.04 -20.33
N SER A 191 -6.43 2.75 -20.92
CA SER A 191 -7.66 3.54 -20.70
C SER A 191 -8.10 3.54 -19.22
N GLN A 192 -8.03 2.39 -18.55
CA GLN A 192 -8.34 2.29 -17.12
C GLN A 192 -7.33 3.05 -16.25
N MET A 193 -6.04 3.05 -16.61
CA MET A 193 -5.03 3.86 -15.93
C MET A 193 -5.30 5.36 -16.07
N ILE A 194 -5.70 5.82 -17.26
CA ILE A 194 -6.11 7.21 -17.50
C ILE A 194 -7.27 7.60 -16.59
N GLU A 195 -8.25 6.72 -16.36
CA GLU A 195 -9.37 6.99 -15.46
C GLU A 195 -8.94 7.14 -13.99
N ILE A 196 -7.94 6.38 -13.55
CA ILE A 196 -7.34 6.53 -12.22
C ILE A 196 -6.59 7.86 -12.13
N GLU A 197 -5.74 8.15 -13.11
CA GLU A 197 -4.93 9.36 -13.20
C GLU A 197 -5.78 10.64 -13.23
N ARG A 198 -6.94 10.62 -13.90
CA ARG A 198 -7.89 11.74 -13.91
C ARG A 198 -8.38 12.14 -12.52
N LYS A 199 -8.46 11.20 -11.57
CA LYS A 199 -8.86 11.50 -10.17
C LYS A 199 -7.80 12.31 -9.42
N TRP A 200 -6.59 12.35 -9.96
CA TRP A 200 -5.43 13.05 -9.42
C TRP A 200 -5.07 14.31 -10.21
N LYS A 201 -5.97 14.81 -11.06
CA LYS A 201 -5.81 16.09 -11.75
C LYS A 201 -6.16 17.25 -10.81
N ASN A 202 -5.25 18.20 -10.66
CA ASN A 202 -5.40 19.38 -9.79
C ASN A 202 -5.71 19.04 -8.32
N VAL A 203 -5.16 17.95 -7.79
CA VAL A 203 -5.42 17.54 -6.39
C VAL A 203 -4.37 18.17 -5.47
N PRO A 204 -4.78 19.01 -4.48
CA PRO A 204 -3.84 19.52 -3.49
C PRO A 204 -3.44 18.41 -2.51
N VAL A 205 -2.14 18.32 -2.23
CA VAL A 205 -1.58 17.46 -1.16
C VAL A 205 -0.52 18.23 -0.38
N SER A 206 -0.38 17.91 0.90
CA SER A 206 0.68 18.47 1.75
C SER A 206 1.96 17.67 1.59
N TYR A 207 3.12 18.32 1.73
CA TYR A 207 4.44 17.71 1.85
C TYR A 207 5.38 18.59 2.67
N ILE A 208 6.41 18.00 3.27
CA ILE A 208 7.50 18.74 3.91
C ILE A 208 8.62 18.92 2.88
N PRO A 209 8.99 20.15 2.51
CA PRO A 209 10.10 20.39 1.59
C PRO A 209 11.40 19.77 2.08
N LYS A 210 12.21 19.23 1.18
CA LYS A 210 13.46 18.56 1.58
C LYS A 210 14.43 19.48 2.33
N THR A 211 14.38 20.80 2.08
CA THR A 211 15.17 21.81 2.77
C THR A 211 14.78 21.98 4.23
N SER A 212 13.57 21.57 4.61
CA SER A 212 13.03 21.65 5.97
C SER A 212 13.27 20.37 6.79
N LEU A 213 14.03 19.40 6.27
CA LEU A 213 14.27 18.11 6.93
C LEU A 213 15.49 18.11 7.86
N ASN A 214 16.29 19.18 7.89
CA ASN A 214 17.50 19.26 8.71
C ASN A 214 17.24 20.03 10.02
N VAL A 215 16.30 19.55 10.80
CA VAL A 215 15.90 20.13 12.10
C VAL A 215 15.71 19.03 13.14
N SER A 216 15.42 19.42 14.37
CA SER A 216 15.20 18.52 15.52
C SER A 216 13.97 17.60 15.35
N SER A 217 13.90 16.55 16.17
CA SER A 217 12.74 15.65 16.22
C SER A 217 11.46 16.34 16.69
N GLU A 218 11.60 17.32 17.58
CA GLU A 218 10.49 18.08 18.15
C GLU A 218 9.87 19.01 17.11
N GLU A 219 10.69 19.59 16.23
CA GLU A 219 10.23 20.47 15.15
C GLU A 219 9.59 19.70 13.98
N LEU A 220 10.14 18.53 13.63
CA LEU A 220 9.57 17.71 12.55
C LEU A 220 8.31 16.97 12.97
N ASP A 221 8.25 16.54 14.23
CA ASP A 221 7.20 15.67 14.80
C ASP A 221 6.95 14.36 14.01
N ILE A 222 7.94 13.94 13.20
CA ILE A 222 7.97 12.63 12.54
C ILE A 222 8.34 11.57 13.57
N LYS A 223 7.57 10.49 13.66
CA LYS A 223 7.79 9.43 14.64
C LYS A 223 8.54 8.25 14.04
N ASN A 224 9.24 7.51 14.91
CA ASN A 224 9.86 6.25 14.55
C ASN A 224 8.83 5.27 14.01
N GLY A 225 9.07 4.76 12.79
CA GLY A 225 8.15 3.86 12.10
C GLY A 225 7.10 4.56 11.22
N ASP A 226 7.04 5.89 11.19
CA ASP A 226 6.26 6.57 10.15
C ASP A 226 6.81 6.19 8.77
N ILE A 227 5.91 5.97 7.82
CA ILE A 227 6.25 5.76 6.42
C ILE A 227 6.62 7.11 5.83
N ILE A 228 7.76 7.15 5.15
CA ILE A 228 8.28 8.32 4.46
C ILE A 228 8.13 8.08 2.96
N ALA A 229 7.27 8.86 2.32
CA ALA A 229 7.12 8.86 0.87
C ALA A 229 7.86 10.06 0.27
N ILE A 230 8.94 9.81 -0.46
CA ILE A 230 9.80 10.84 -1.03
C ILE A 230 9.15 11.40 -2.30
N THR A 231 8.71 12.65 -2.24
CA THR A 231 8.01 13.33 -3.32
C THR A 231 8.97 13.76 -4.41
N THR A 232 8.46 13.92 -5.64
CA THR A 232 9.28 14.25 -6.81
C THR A 232 8.77 15.42 -7.63
N ASN A 233 9.65 15.97 -8.48
CA ASN A 233 9.31 16.91 -9.55
C ASN A 233 9.29 16.25 -10.95
N ILE A 234 9.43 14.92 -11.03
CA ILE A 234 9.23 14.18 -12.28
C ILE A 234 7.78 14.39 -12.71
N LYS A 235 7.58 14.96 -13.90
CA LYS A 235 6.25 15.28 -14.43
C LYS A 235 5.39 14.01 -14.48
N GLY A 236 4.16 14.10 -13.97
CA GLY A 236 3.21 12.99 -13.98
C GLY A 236 3.35 12.00 -12.83
N LEU A 237 4.38 12.14 -11.98
CA LEU A 237 4.72 11.22 -10.89
C LEU A 237 4.71 11.97 -9.55
N ASP A 238 4.23 11.30 -8.50
CA ASP A 238 4.08 11.84 -7.15
C ASP A 238 5.24 11.46 -6.22
N VAL A 239 5.61 10.19 -6.20
CA VAL A 239 6.57 9.60 -5.25
C VAL A 239 7.58 8.73 -6.00
N VAL A 240 8.86 8.92 -5.71
CA VAL A 240 9.96 8.15 -6.35
C VAL A 240 10.50 7.04 -5.46
N HIS A 241 10.28 7.12 -4.15
CA HIS A 241 10.86 6.19 -3.21
C HIS A 241 10.13 6.22 -1.88
N THR A 242 10.18 5.11 -1.14
CA THR A 242 9.54 5.00 0.17
C THR A 242 10.37 4.17 1.15
N GLY A 243 10.08 4.31 2.44
CA GLY A 243 10.73 3.61 3.54
C GLY A 243 10.16 4.05 4.89
N PHE A 244 10.88 3.77 5.98
CA PHE A 244 10.47 4.08 7.35
C PHE A 244 11.40 5.09 8.02
N ALA A 245 10.81 6.05 8.74
CA ALA A 245 11.51 6.99 9.59
C ALA A 245 12.19 6.28 10.76
N CYS A 246 13.49 6.53 10.94
CA CYS A 246 14.27 6.01 12.05
C CYS A 246 15.17 7.10 12.62
N TRP A 247 14.93 7.52 13.85
CA TRP A 247 15.75 8.46 14.58
C TRP A 247 16.95 7.74 15.21
N VAL A 248 18.15 8.21 14.88
CA VAL A 248 19.44 7.71 15.40
C VAL A 248 20.22 8.92 15.90
N ASP A 249 20.59 8.92 17.18
CA ASP A 249 21.35 10.01 17.81
C ASP A 249 20.79 11.41 17.52
N GLY A 250 19.46 11.56 17.59
CA GLY A 250 18.76 12.82 17.35
C GLY A 250 18.67 13.25 15.88
N LYS A 251 19.03 12.38 14.93
CA LYS A 251 18.92 12.65 13.48
C LYS A 251 17.96 11.69 12.81
N LEU A 252 17.21 12.20 11.84
CA LEU A 252 16.27 11.39 11.07
C LEU A 252 16.99 10.65 9.94
N HIS A 253 16.94 9.33 9.98
CA HIS A 253 17.43 8.41 8.95
C HIS A 253 16.27 7.67 8.29
N LEU A 254 16.58 6.97 7.19
CA LEU A 254 15.62 6.19 6.42
C LEU A 254 16.00 4.70 6.45
N LEU A 255 15.08 3.85 6.91
CA LEU A 255 15.16 2.42 6.70
C LEU A 255 14.40 2.07 5.42
N HIS A 256 15.10 1.59 4.38
CA HIS A 256 14.51 1.33 3.08
C HIS A 256 15.21 0.23 2.28
N ALA A 257 14.52 -0.30 1.28
CA ALA A 257 15.12 -1.14 0.25
C ALA A 257 15.90 -0.26 -0.75
N SER A 258 17.22 -0.31 -0.72
CA SER A 258 18.08 0.54 -1.55
C SER A 258 18.45 -0.16 -2.85
N SER A 259 18.05 0.41 -3.98
CA SER A 259 18.46 -0.06 -5.31
C SER A 259 19.95 0.16 -5.58
N VAL A 260 20.59 1.09 -4.87
CA VAL A 260 22.04 1.37 -4.95
C VAL A 260 22.82 0.34 -4.14
N MET A 261 22.41 0.11 -2.88
CA MET A 261 23.07 -0.85 -1.99
C MET A 261 22.61 -2.30 -2.21
N LYS A 262 21.64 -2.51 -3.11
CA LYS A 262 21.07 -3.80 -3.51
C LYS A 262 20.44 -4.61 -2.36
N LYS A 263 20.02 -3.94 -1.29
CA LYS A 263 19.40 -4.58 -0.11
C LYS A 263 18.64 -3.57 0.76
N VAL A 264 17.86 -4.08 1.70
CA VAL A 264 17.26 -3.30 2.79
C VAL A 264 18.35 -2.84 3.76
N ILE A 265 18.39 -1.55 4.03
CA ILE A 265 19.37 -0.90 4.90
C ILE A 265 18.67 0.13 5.79
N LEU A 266 19.29 0.44 6.92
CA LEU A 266 19.19 1.75 7.53
C LEU A 266 20.28 2.62 6.88
N ASP A 267 19.90 3.66 6.15
CA ASP A 267 20.86 4.50 5.45
C ASP A 267 21.77 5.21 6.46
N SER A 268 23.09 5.18 6.23
CA SER A 268 24.07 5.86 7.07
C SER A 268 23.97 7.38 6.98
N GLN A 269 23.39 7.90 5.88
CA GLN A 269 23.08 9.31 5.72
C GLN A 269 21.74 9.64 6.37
N THR A 270 21.61 10.86 6.88
CA THR A 270 20.29 11.37 7.29
C THR A 270 19.37 11.47 6.07
N LEU A 271 18.07 11.50 6.30
CA LEU A 271 17.07 11.66 5.24
C LEU A 271 17.27 12.98 4.45
N PHE A 272 17.71 14.04 5.14
CA PHE A 272 18.11 15.30 4.52
C PHE A 272 19.28 15.11 3.57
N GLU A 273 20.38 14.50 4.04
CA GLU A 273 21.59 14.26 3.25
C GLU A 273 21.32 13.34 2.05
N TYR A 274 20.52 12.29 2.26
CA TYR A 274 20.06 11.38 1.20
C TYR A 274 19.31 12.10 0.08
N SER A 275 18.57 13.17 0.40
CA SER A 275 17.68 13.87 -0.53
C SER A 275 18.25 15.16 -1.10
N LYS A 276 19.17 15.85 -0.39
CA LYS A 276 19.59 17.22 -0.72
C LYS A 276 20.15 17.35 -2.14
N ASN A 277 20.99 16.39 -2.56
CA ASN A 277 21.67 16.42 -3.84
C ASN A 277 20.88 15.76 -4.98
N LYS A 278 19.76 15.11 -4.68
CA LYS A 278 18.91 14.47 -5.68
C LYS A 278 17.95 15.50 -6.27
N LYS A 279 18.24 15.93 -7.50
CA LYS A 279 17.44 16.94 -8.23
C LYS A 279 15.97 16.55 -8.35
N ALA A 280 15.69 15.26 -8.49
CA ALA A 280 14.34 14.73 -8.62
C ALA A 280 13.55 14.76 -7.30
N HIS A 281 14.20 14.80 -6.13
CA HIS A 281 13.53 14.80 -4.84
C HIS A 281 13.08 16.22 -4.50
N THR A 282 11.83 16.39 -4.08
CA THR A 282 11.27 17.69 -3.66
C THR A 282 11.06 17.78 -2.16
N GLY A 283 10.76 16.65 -1.50
CA GLY A 283 10.46 16.60 -0.08
C GLY A 283 9.90 15.24 0.31
N VAL A 284 9.09 15.21 1.38
CA VAL A 284 8.47 13.98 1.87
C VAL A 284 7.03 14.18 2.31
N ARG A 285 6.25 13.11 2.18
CA ARG A 285 4.97 12.92 2.88
C ARG A 285 5.18 11.93 4.01
N VAL A 286 4.45 12.13 5.10
CA VAL A 286 4.59 11.40 6.36
C VAL A 286 3.27 10.70 6.66
N ILE A 287 3.33 9.38 6.76
CA ILE A 287 2.14 8.53 6.89
C ILE A 287 2.35 7.62 8.09
N SER A 288 1.47 7.70 9.08
CA SER A 288 1.53 6.81 10.24
C SER A 288 0.73 5.54 10.00
N PHE A 289 1.17 4.44 10.61
CA PHE A 289 0.34 3.25 10.70
C PHE A 289 -0.88 3.56 11.59
N SER A 290 -2.07 3.42 11.01
CA SER A 290 -3.34 3.58 11.71
C SER A 290 -4.06 2.25 11.71
N SER A 291 -4.81 1.97 12.77
CA SER A 291 -5.85 0.96 12.64
C SER A 291 -6.91 1.34 13.64
N LEU A 292 -7.64 2.38 13.24
CA LEU A 292 -9.02 2.56 13.67
C LEU A 292 -9.80 1.43 12.97
N LYS A 293 -10.64 0.73 13.73
CA LYS A 293 -11.26 -0.57 13.42
C LYS A 293 -11.77 -0.73 11.96
N PRO A 294 -11.84 -1.99 11.45
CA PRO A 294 -12.31 -2.30 10.09
C PRO A 294 -13.75 -1.84 9.82
#